data_AF-A0A951XXD8-F1
#
_entry.id   AF-A0A951XXD8-F1
#
_cell.length_a   1.000
_cell.length_b   1.000
_cell.length_c   1.000
_cell.angle_alpha   90.00
_cell.angle_beta   90.00
_cell.angle_gamma   90.00
#
_symmetry.space_group_name_H-M   'P 1'
#
loop_
_entity.id
_entity.type
_entity.pdbx_description
1 polymer ?
#
loop_
_entity_poly.entity_id
_entity_poly.type
_entity_poly.pdbx_seq_one_letter_code
_entity_poly.pdbx_strand_id
1 'polypeptide(L)' 'MTIEFTAIEFDNADEAIQHTYADPRDGVAVLLGGKHYVMQKSEAERLAAAGVEFAYLFDHDLPDGRNIIMTVPVN' A
#
# COMPACT_ATOMS: atom_id res chain seq x y z
N MET A 1 14.91 15.73 7.55
CA MET A 1 15.30 14.31 7.70
C MET A 1 14.86 13.61 6.44
N THR A 2 15.73 12.81 5.82
CA THR A 2 15.41 12.10 4.58
C THR A 2 15.44 10.61 4.91
N ILE A 3 14.38 9.88 4.58
CA ILE A 3 14.30 8.42 4.75
C ILE A 3 14.27 7.78 3.37
N GLU A 4 15.25 6.92 3.10
CA GLU A 4 15.28 6.11 1.89
C GLU A 4 14.43 4.86 2.11
N PHE A 5 13.67 4.46 1.10
CA PHE A 5 12.87 3.25 1.15
C PHE A 5 12.92 2.48 -0.19
N THR A 6 12.66 1.18 -0.13
CA THR A 6 12.58 0.31 -1.32
C THR A 6 11.13 -0.07 -1.59
N ALA A 7 10.67 0.20 -2.80
CA ALA A 7 9.33 -0.13 -3.25
C ALA A 7 9.26 -0.26 -4.77
N ILE A 8 8.16 -0.84 -5.25
CA ILE A 8 7.75 -0.83 -6.65
C ILE A 8 6.61 0.18 -6.77
N GLU A 9 6.74 1.17 -7.67
CA GLU A 9 5.70 2.16 -7.95
C GLU A 9 4.73 1.63 -9.00
N PHE A 10 3.44 1.93 -8.84
CA PHE A 10 2.37 1.58 -9.76
C PHE A 10 1.54 2.82 -10.14
N ASP A 11 0.91 2.77 -11.31
CA ASP A 11 0.12 3.89 -11.83
C ASP A 11 -1.16 4.12 -11.02
N ASN A 12 -1.74 3.04 -10.48
CA ASN A 12 -2.99 3.08 -9.72
C ASN A 12 -3.02 2.06 -8.56
N ALA A 13 -4.00 2.22 -7.68
CA ALA A 13 -4.17 1.37 -6.50
C ALA A 13 -4.55 -0.07 -6.87
N ASP A 14 -5.36 -0.27 -7.93
CA ASP A 14 -5.77 -1.62 -8.36
C ASP A 14 -4.56 -2.47 -8.76
N GLU A 15 -3.63 -1.91 -9.54
CA GLU A 15 -2.41 -2.60 -9.95
C GLU A 15 -1.51 -2.94 -8.75
N ALA A 16 -1.35 -2.00 -7.82
CA ALA A 16 -0.57 -2.25 -6.60
C ALA A 16 -1.20 -3.37 -5.75
N ILE A 17 -2.53 -3.38 -5.59
CA ILE A 17 -3.25 -4.43 -4.85
C ILE A 17 -3.17 -5.77 -5.58
N GLN A 18 -3.42 -5.81 -6.89
CA GLN A 18 -3.35 -7.06 -7.65
C GLN A 18 -1.95 -7.68 -7.64
N HIS A 19 -0.91 -6.85 -7.59
CA HIS A 19 0.47 -7.32 -7.46
C HIS A 19 0.68 -8.12 -6.15
N THR A 20 0.13 -7.67 -5.02
CA THR A 20 0.26 -8.40 -3.74
C THR A 20 -0.52 -9.72 -3.73
N TYR A 21 -1.49 -9.90 -4.62
CA TYR A 21 -2.22 -11.16 -4.80
C TYR A 21 -1.47 -12.16 -5.69
N ALA A 22 -0.68 -11.66 -6.63
CA ALA A 22 0.11 -12.51 -7.53
C ALA A 22 1.25 -13.22 -6.79
N ASP A 23 1.91 -12.53 -5.85
CA ASP A 23 2.84 -13.14 -4.91
C ASP A 23 2.56 -12.64 -3.48
N PRO A 24 2.03 -13.48 -2.58
CA PRO A 24 1.77 -13.09 -1.20
C PRO A 24 3.05 -12.79 -0.39
N ARG A 25 4.25 -12.97 -0.96
CA ARG A 25 5.54 -12.56 -0.38
C ARG A 25 5.98 -11.17 -0.83
N ASP A 26 5.32 -10.56 -1.83
CA ASP A 26 5.73 -9.28 -2.40
C ASP A 26 5.37 -8.07 -1.53
N GLY A 27 4.64 -8.29 -0.44
CA GLY A 27 4.50 -7.33 0.65
C GLY A 27 3.12 -6.70 0.74
N VAL A 28 3.08 -5.38 0.89
CA VAL A 28 1.87 -4.59 1.18
C VAL A 28 1.73 -3.43 0.21
N ALA A 29 0.50 -3.22 -0.28
CA ALA A 29 0.16 -2.08 -1.11
C ALA A 29 -0.12 -0.85 -0.23
N VAL A 30 0.47 0.29 -0.57
CA VAL A 30 0.34 1.54 0.18
C VAL A 30 0.16 2.76 -0.73
N LEU A 31 -0.56 3.76 -0.22
CA LEU A 31 -0.63 5.11 -0.74
C LEU A 31 0.31 6.01 0.09
N LEU A 32 1.35 6.54 -0.54
CA LEU A 32 2.34 7.40 0.10
C LEU A 32 2.58 8.63 -0.80
N GLY A 33 2.36 9.83 -0.27
CA GLY A 33 2.58 11.08 -1.01
C GLY A 33 1.76 11.19 -2.31
N GLY A 34 0.57 10.58 -2.35
CA GLY A 34 -0.31 10.55 -3.53
C GLY A 34 0.07 9.53 -4.60
N LYS A 35 1.06 8.67 -4.35
CA LYS A 35 1.52 7.61 -5.24
C LYS A 35 1.26 6.22 -4.64
N HIS A 36 1.12 5.24 -5.52
CA HIS A 36 0.83 3.85 -5.16
C HIS A 36 2.11 3.03 -5.20
N TYR A 37 2.36 2.28 -4.14
CA TYR A 37 3.55 1.46 -4.01
C TYR A 37 3.22 0.08 -3.48
N VAL A 38 4.04 -0.90 -3.86
CA VAL A 38 4.19 -2.15 -3.11
C VAL A 38 5.57 -2.18 -2.47
N MET A 39 5.61 -2.50 -1.18
CA MET A 39 6.86 -2.64 -0.42
C MET A 39 6.74 -3.79 0.58
N GLN A 40 7.88 -4.29 1.05
CA GLN A 40 7.91 -5.29 2.11
C GLN A 40 7.22 -4.75 3.38
N LYS A 41 6.52 -5.62 4.11
CA LYS A 41 5.81 -5.21 5.34
C LYS A 41 6.76 -4.56 6.36
N SER A 42 7.97 -5.11 6.50
CA SER A 42 9.01 -4.55 7.37
C SER A 42 9.44 -3.14 6.97
N GLU A 43 9.36 -2.80 5.68
CA GLU A 43 9.65 -1.45 5.18
C GLU A 43 8.54 -0.48 5.56
N ALA A 44 7.27 -0.88 5.37
CA ALA A 44 6.11 -0.09 5.82
C ALA A 44 6.13 0.14 7.33
N GLU A 45 6.50 -0.87 8.13
CA GLU A 45 6.68 -0.75 9.58
C GLU A 45 7.81 0.23 9.94
N ARG A 46 8.91 0.24 9.18
CA ARG A 46 10.02 1.19 9.36
C ARG A 46 9.61 2.63 9.06
N LEU A 47 8.83 2.84 7.99
CA LEU A 47 8.25 4.15 7.66
C LEU A 47 7.29 4.62 8.76
N ALA A 48 6.43 3.73 9.25
CA ALA A 48 5.49 4.02 10.33
C ALA A 48 6.23 4.43 11.61
N ALA A 49 7.26 3.67 12.00
CA ALA A 49 8.09 3.97 13.18
C ALA A 49 8.86 5.29 13.04
N ALA A 50 9.17 5.72 11.82
CA ALA A 50 9.78 7.01 11.52
C ALA A 50 8.76 8.17 11.48
N GLY A 51 7.48 7.91 11.72
CA GLY A 51 6.41 8.92 11.70
C GLY A 51 6.01 9.36 10.30
N VAL A 52 6.29 8.57 9.27
CA VAL A 52 5.86 8.86 7.90
C VAL A 52 4.38 8.53 7.76
N GLU A 53 3.60 9.48 7.21
CA GLU A 53 2.18 9.33 6.92
C GLU A 53 1.98 8.57 5.61
N PHE A 54 1.18 7.50 5.65
CA PHE A 54 0.75 6.74 4.48
C PHE A 54 -0.57 6.02 4.77
N ALA A 55 -1.13 5.32 3.79
CA ALA A 55 -2.27 4.43 4.02
C ALA A 55 -2.05 3.06 3.37
N TYR A 56 -2.46 1.99 4.04
CA TYR A 56 -2.56 0.68 3.38
C TYR A 56 -3.74 0.65 2.41
N LEU A 57 -3.58 -0.06 1.31
CA LEU A 57 -4.57 -0.22 0.26
C LEU A 57 -5.14 -1.64 0.29
N PHE A 58 -6.47 -1.74 0.24
CA PHE A 58 -7.20 -3.00 0.15
C PHE A 58 -8.33 -2.85 -0.86
N ASP A 59 -8.61 -3.88 -1.65
CA ASP A 59 -9.88 -3.98 -2.34
C ASP A 59 -10.92 -4.61 -1.40
N HIS A 60 -12.18 -4.22 -1.56
CA HIS A 60 -13.27 -4.72 -0.75
C HIS A 60 -14.54 -4.85 -1.59
N ASP A 61 -15.07 -6.06 -1.65
CA ASP A 61 -16.35 -6.34 -2.28
C ASP A 61 -17.50 -5.95 -1.36
N LEU A 62 -18.34 -5.01 -1.81
CA LEU A 62 -19.55 -4.61 -1.13
C LEU A 62 -20.70 -5.60 -1.39
N PRO A 63 -21.70 -5.68 -0.48
CA PRO A 63 -22.86 -6.56 -0.68
C PRO A 63 -23.68 -6.28 -1.94
N ASP A 64 -23.54 -5.09 -2.54
CA ASP A 64 -24.21 -4.70 -3.80
C ASP A 64 -23.43 -5.10 -5.06
N GLY A 65 -22.32 -5.84 -4.91
CA GLY A 65 -21.50 -6.35 -6.00
C GLY A 65 -20.48 -5.34 -6.55
N ARG A 66 -20.35 -4.15 -5.97
CA ARG A 66 -19.26 -3.22 -6.30
C ARG A 66 -17.99 -3.62 -5.57
N ASN A 67 -16.85 -3.49 -6.24
CA ASN A 67 -15.54 -3.51 -5.61
C ASN A 67 -15.11 -2.06 -5.34
N ILE A 68 -14.64 -1.79 -4.13
CA ILE A 68 -14.11 -0.48 -3.74
C ILE A 68 -12.70 -0.62 -3.21
N ILE A 69 -11.90 0.43 -3.36
CA ILE A 69 -10.60 0.52 -2.72
C ILE A 69 -10.77 1.21 -1.37
N MET A 70 -10.36 0.52 -0.31
CA MET A 70 -10.31 1.02 1.05
C MET A 70 -8.89 1.43 1.42
N THR A 71 -8.78 2.55 2.13
CA THR A 71 -7.53 3.05 2.69
C THR A 71 -7.54 2.92 4.21
N VAL A 72 -6.48 2.35 4.80
CA VAL A 72 -6.28 2.35 6.26
C VAL A 72 -5.09 3.26 6.59
N PRO A 73 -5.32 4.46 7.16
CA PRO A 73 -4.25 5.43 7.41
C PRO A 73 -3.31 4.98 8.53
N VAL A 74 -2.04 5.37 8.40
CA VAL A 74 -0.97 5.14 9.36
C VAL A 74 -0.20 6.45 9.56
N ASN A 75 -0.17 6.90 10.82
CA ASN A 75 0.27 8.22 11.28
C ASN A 75 -0.59 9.38 10.76
#